data_AF-A0A2D8QXV1-F1
#
_entry.id   AF-A0A2D8QXV1-F1
#
_cell.length_a   1.000
_cell.length_b   1.000
_cell.length_c   1.000
_cell.angle_alpha   90.00
_cell.angle_beta   90.00
_cell.angle_gamma   90.00
#
_symmetry.space_group_name_H-M   'P 1'
#
loop_
_entity.id
_entity.type
_entity.pdbx_description
1 polymer ?
#
loop_
_entity_poly.entity_id
_entity_poly.type
_entity_poly.pdbx_seq_one_letter_code
_entity_poly.pdbx_strand_id
1 'polypeptide(L)'
;MGDAWDEETILTVRKYALQNALEYDGAGQIGSTLGRLLAERQDLRSRAKELSSVVNDEVTKANSLIHSEGAASVRTLIENIDPEAVQRTKQTKREGLKPLDNISAGVVLRFAPNPNGPLSIGHARGVVINHEYASMHDGKMVLRFDDTDTIVKPPLKDAYEWIIEDYEWLTGSKPDIVVRASERMPVYIRYAEEMLRKSAGYVCECSAEEFRALRVSKRACPHRGRTVEENIEAWEKMLDGRFSPGDAVVRVLTDMSLPNPALRDWPAWRIQHEAHPMVGNSYLAWPLLDFQSAIEDHEQGVTHIIRGKDLMDSTRKQKLLYDHLGWKYPETLYWGRVSIHGSGSFSTSEIRRGIESKMYSGWDDPRVPTLRSMRRRGFNPVALRSFWVDMGVTQKDVAVA
;
A
#
# COMPACT_ATOMS: atom_id res chain seq x y z
N MET A 1 -4.24 -54.93 -1.82
CA MET A 1 -5.01 -54.29 -0.73
C MET A 1 -4.33 -52.96 -0.46
N GLY A 2 -4.77 -51.90 -1.13
CA GLY A 2 -4.24 -50.55 -0.91
C GLY A 2 -4.96 -49.91 0.27
N ASP A 3 -4.25 -49.11 1.06
CA ASP A 3 -4.73 -48.48 2.29
C ASP A 3 -6.14 -47.88 2.11
N ALA A 4 -7.14 -48.52 2.71
CA ALA A 4 -8.46 -47.97 2.80
C ALA A 4 -8.39 -46.73 3.71
N TRP A 5 -8.93 -45.61 3.24
CA TRP A 5 -9.12 -44.42 4.08
C TRP A 5 -9.97 -44.80 5.29
N ASP A 6 -9.63 -44.25 6.46
CA ASP A 6 -10.43 -44.48 7.65
C ASP A 6 -11.87 -43.97 7.48
N GLU A 7 -12.78 -44.57 8.24
CA GLU A 7 -14.22 -44.30 8.15
C GLU A 7 -14.56 -42.83 8.43
N GLU A 8 -13.82 -42.19 9.34
CA GLU A 8 -13.96 -40.78 9.67
C GLU A 8 -13.63 -39.87 8.47
N THR A 9 -12.57 -40.19 7.72
CA THR A 9 -12.18 -39.48 6.51
C THR A 9 -13.24 -39.61 5.43
N ILE A 10 -13.80 -40.82 5.22
CA ILE A 10 -14.88 -41.04 4.26
C ILE A 10 -16.16 -40.28 4.66
N LEU A 11 -16.52 -40.29 5.95
CA LEU A 11 -17.67 -39.55 6.46
C LEU A 11 -17.49 -38.03 6.28
N THR A 12 -16.28 -37.52 6.50
CA THR A 12 -15.94 -36.10 6.31
C THR A 12 -15.99 -35.71 4.82
N VAL A 13 -15.48 -36.56 3.93
CA VAL A 13 -15.58 -36.37 2.47
C VAL A 13 -17.06 -36.31 2.06
N ARG A 14 -17.86 -37.27 2.53
CA ARG A 14 -19.29 -37.37 2.22
C ARG A 14 -20.08 -36.18 2.75
N LYS A 15 -19.79 -35.73 3.98
CA LYS A 15 -20.33 -34.49 4.57
C LYS A 15 -20.14 -33.31 3.62
N TYR A 16 -18.91 -33.08 3.18
CA TYR A 16 -18.60 -31.95 2.30
C TYR A 16 -19.15 -32.10 0.88
N ALA A 17 -19.20 -33.32 0.35
CA ALA A 17 -19.80 -33.59 -0.96
C ALA A 17 -21.30 -33.31 -0.96
N LEU A 18 -22.04 -33.77 0.07
CA LEU A 18 -23.46 -33.51 0.23
C LEU A 18 -23.76 -32.02 0.45
N GLN A 19 -22.96 -31.34 1.29
CA GLN A 19 -23.08 -29.88 1.47
C GLN A 19 -22.83 -29.13 0.15
N ASN A 20 -21.81 -29.52 -0.61
CA ASN A 20 -21.48 -28.84 -1.85
C ASN A 20 -22.53 -29.10 -2.94
N ALA A 21 -23.04 -30.32 -3.04
CA ALA A 21 -24.17 -30.62 -3.93
C ALA A 21 -25.40 -29.77 -3.54
N LEU A 22 -25.72 -29.66 -2.24
CA LEU A 22 -26.87 -28.92 -1.75
C LEU A 22 -26.76 -27.41 -2.00
N GLU A 23 -25.55 -26.85 -1.88
CA GLU A 23 -25.28 -25.44 -2.14
C GLU A 23 -25.42 -25.05 -3.62
N TYR A 24 -25.19 -26.00 -4.52
CA TYR A 24 -25.16 -25.78 -5.97
C TYR A 24 -26.24 -26.60 -6.71
N ASP A 25 -27.35 -26.94 -6.05
CA ASP A 25 -28.51 -27.64 -6.63
C ASP A 25 -28.12 -28.87 -7.49
N GLY A 26 -27.23 -29.71 -6.96
CA GLY A 26 -26.76 -30.92 -7.64
C GLY A 26 -25.67 -30.69 -8.69
N ALA A 27 -25.01 -29.53 -8.68
CA ALA A 27 -23.85 -29.19 -9.50
C ALA A 27 -22.56 -29.00 -8.67
N GLY A 28 -22.42 -29.75 -7.57
CA GLY A 28 -21.23 -29.74 -6.72
C GLY A 28 -19.95 -30.11 -7.49
N GLN A 29 -18.82 -29.53 -7.06
CA GLN A 29 -17.52 -29.60 -7.73
C GLN A 29 -16.46 -30.22 -6.82
N ILE A 30 -15.60 -31.04 -7.42
CA ILE A 30 -14.50 -31.75 -6.74
C ILE A 30 -13.58 -30.74 -6.04
N GLY A 31 -13.19 -29.67 -6.74
CA GLY A 31 -12.23 -28.69 -6.22
C GLY A 31 -12.74 -27.96 -4.98
N SER A 32 -14.03 -27.60 -4.94
CA SER A 32 -14.63 -26.94 -3.77
C SER A 32 -14.71 -27.90 -2.57
N THR A 33 -15.12 -29.14 -2.83
CA THR A 33 -15.23 -30.19 -1.81
C THR A 33 -13.87 -30.57 -1.22
N LEU A 34 -12.87 -30.79 -2.08
CA LEU A 34 -11.50 -31.10 -1.68
C LEU A 34 -10.86 -29.93 -0.91
N GLY A 35 -11.08 -28.69 -1.34
CA GLY A 35 -10.58 -27.51 -0.64
C GLY A 35 -11.13 -27.38 0.78
N ARG A 36 -12.42 -27.67 0.98
CA ARG A 36 -13.08 -27.65 2.30
C ARG A 36 -12.56 -28.76 3.21
N LEU A 37 -12.45 -29.98 2.68
CA LEU A 37 -11.89 -31.12 3.40
C LEU A 37 -10.47 -30.84 3.91
N LEU A 38 -9.59 -30.28 3.07
CA LEU A 38 -8.20 -29.97 3.44
C LEU A 38 -8.04 -28.73 4.34
N ALA A 39 -9.11 -27.96 4.53
CA ALA A 39 -9.16 -26.88 5.51
C ALA A 39 -9.42 -27.42 6.93
N GLU A 40 -10.32 -28.41 7.06
CA GLU A 40 -10.63 -29.09 8.32
C GLU A 40 -9.54 -30.12 8.67
N ARG A 41 -9.16 -30.98 7.72
CA ARG A 41 -8.19 -32.07 7.89
C ARG A 41 -6.86 -31.71 7.22
N GLN A 42 -6.08 -30.87 7.89
CA GLN A 42 -4.78 -30.41 7.37
C GLN A 42 -3.76 -31.55 7.23
N ASP A 43 -3.91 -32.62 8.02
CA ASP A 43 -3.14 -33.87 7.98
C ASP A 43 -3.23 -34.58 6.63
N LEU A 44 -4.32 -34.40 5.88
CA LEU A 44 -4.56 -35.05 4.60
C LEU A 44 -3.93 -34.32 3.40
N ARG A 45 -3.34 -33.14 3.59
CA ARG A 45 -2.79 -32.31 2.49
C ARG A 45 -1.68 -33.00 1.70
N SER A 46 -0.83 -33.78 2.37
CA SER A 46 0.26 -34.52 1.73
C SER A 46 -0.24 -35.61 0.77
N ARG A 47 -1.48 -36.08 0.97
CA ARG A 47 -2.11 -37.16 0.18
C ARG A 47 -3.32 -36.68 -0.63
N ALA A 48 -3.46 -35.38 -0.84
CA ALA A 48 -4.59 -34.77 -1.54
C ALA A 48 -4.86 -35.37 -2.94
N LYS A 49 -3.80 -35.78 -3.65
CA LYS A 49 -3.90 -36.40 -4.98
C LYS A 49 -4.58 -37.78 -4.94
N GLU A 50 -4.28 -38.58 -3.93
CA GLU A 50 -4.91 -39.90 -3.71
C GLU A 50 -6.37 -39.74 -3.29
N LEU A 51 -6.64 -38.75 -2.43
CA LEU A 51 -7.96 -38.46 -1.89
C LEU A 51 -8.93 -37.90 -2.96
N SER A 52 -8.40 -37.26 -4.01
CA SER A 52 -9.19 -36.66 -5.09
C SER A 52 -10.11 -37.67 -5.80
N SER A 53 -9.72 -38.95 -5.90
CA SER A 53 -10.57 -39.99 -6.51
C SER A 53 -11.80 -40.26 -5.64
N VAL A 54 -11.61 -40.37 -4.32
CA VAL A 54 -12.68 -40.61 -3.36
C VAL A 54 -13.63 -39.42 -3.29
N VAL A 55 -13.08 -38.19 -3.30
CA VAL A 55 -13.87 -36.97 -3.34
C VAL A 55 -14.71 -36.89 -4.62
N ASN A 56 -14.16 -37.27 -5.77
CA ASN A 56 -14.89 -37.30 -7.03
C ASN A 56 -16.11 -38.24 -6.97
N ASP A 57 -15.91 -39.44 -6.42
CA ASP A 57 -16.98 -40.43 -6.33
C ASP A 57 -18.10 -39.96 -5.40
N GLU A 58 -17.76 -39.40 -4.23
CA GLU A 58 -18.75 -38.86 -3.29
C GLU A 58 -19.47 -37.61 -3.82
N VAL A 59 -18.78 -36.72 -4.54
CA VAL A 59 -19.42 -35.56 -5.21
C VAL A 59 -20.40 -36.02 -6.29
N THR A 60 -20.02 -37.04 -7.07
CA THR A 60 -20.90 -37.60 -8.11
C THR A 60 -22.16 -38.20 -7.47
N LYS A 61 -22.00 -39.01 -6.41
CA LYS A 61 -23.12 -39.58 -5.65
C LYS A 61 -24.01 -38.50 -5.05
N ALA A 62 -23.43 -37.48 -4.42
CA ALA A 62 -24.15 -36.38 -3.80
C ALA A 62 -24.98 -35.58 -4.82
N ASN A 63 -24.40 -35.29 -5.99
CA ASN A 63 -25.11 -34.64 -7.09
C ASN A 63 -26.28 -35.49 -7.58
N SER A 64 -26.04 -36.79 -7.84
CA SER A 64 -27.11 -37.72 -8.25
C SER A 64 -28.23 -37.81 -7.21
N LEU A 65 -27.90 -37.88 -5.92
CA LEU A 65 -28.86 -37.91 -4.81
C LEU A 65 -29.78 -36.69 -4.80
N ILE A 66 -29.27 -35.49 -5.09
CA ILE A 66 -30.12 -34.29 -5.20
C ILE A 66 -31.08 -34.40 -6.38
N HIS A 67 -30.61 -34.88 -7.53
CA HIS A 67 -31.45 -35.01 -8.72
C HIS A 67 -32.52 -36.11 -8.57
N SER A 68 -32.23 -37.19 -7.84
CA SER A 68 -33.16 -38.32 -7.67
C SER A 68 -34.09 -38.19 -6.47
N GLU A 69 -33.58 -37.75 -5.32
CA GLU A 69 -34.30 -37.77 -4.03
C GLU A 69 -34.63 -36.36 -3.50
N GLY A 70 -34.13 -35.32 -4.17
CA GLY A 70 -34.38 -33.93 -3.84
C GLY A 70 -33.55 -33.39 -2.67
N ALA A 71 -33.50 -32.06 -2.58
CA ALA A 71 -32.71 -31.33 -1.58
C ALA A 71 -33.11 -31.66 -0.12
N ALA A 72 -34.36 -32.03 0.14
CA ALA A 72 -34.85 -32.37 1.48
C ALA A 72 -34.20 -33.65 2.02
N SER A 73 -34.10 -34.70 1.20
CA SER A 73 -33.48 -35.97 1.57
C SER A 73 -31.99 -35.80 1.84
N VAL A 74 -31.31 -34.98 1.03
CA VAL A 74 -29.89 -34.66 1.23
C VAL A 74 -29.65 -33.85 2.51
N ARG A 75 -30.57 -32.94 2.89
CA ARG A 75 -30.49 -32.25 4.19
C ARG A 75 -30.55 -33.25 5.35
N THR A 76 -31.51 -34.18 5.35
CA THR A 76 -31.61 -35.23 6.39
C THR A 76 -30.34 -36.07 6.47
N LEU A 77 -29.72 -36.40 5.33
CA LEU A 77 -28.44 -37.12 5.31
C LEU A 77 -27.30 -36.32 5.93
N ILE A 78 -27.25 -35.00 5.70
CA ILE A 78 -26.26 -34.13 6.34
C ILE A 78 -26.51 -34.04 7.85
N GLU A 79 -27.77 -33.88 8.28
CA GLU A 79 -28.15 -33.84 9.72
C GLU A 79 -27.74 -35.13 10.46
N ASN A 80 -27.87 -36.28 9.81
CA ASN A 80 -27.48 -37.56 10.37
C ASN A 80 -25.96 -37.73 10.49
N ILE A 81 -25.18 -37.07 9.63
CA ILE A 81 -23.71 -37.13 9.65
C ILE A 81 -23.14 -36.10 10.64
N ASP A 82 -23.72 -34.90 10.64
CA ASP A 82 -23.27 -33.78 11.45
C ASP A 82 -24.47 -32.81 11.67
N PRO A 83 -25.15 -32.88 12.84
CA PRO A 83 -26.32 -32.05 13.13
C PRO A 83 -26.06 -30.54 13.06
N GLU A 84 -24.81 -30.09 13.23
CA GLU A 84 -24.43 -28.67 13.10
C GLU A 84 -24.15 -28.26 11.65
N ALA A 85 -23.98 -29.21 10.72
CA ALA A 85 -23.58 -28.97 9.34
C ALA A 85 -24.68 -28.43 8.42
N VAL A 86 -25.95 -28.46 8.83
CA VAL A 86 -27.09 -27.93 8.04
C VAL A 86 -27.29 -26.43 8.23
N GLN A 87 -26.84 -25.88 9.36
CA GLN A 87 -26.90 -24.44 9.63
C GLN A 87 -25.59 -23.75 9.21
N ARG A 88 -25.32 -23.67 7.90
CA ARG A 88 -24.42 -22.63 7.40
C ARG A 88 -25.19 -21.62 6.58
N THR A 89 -25.39 -20.46 7.20
CA THR A 89 -25.69 -19.19 6.55
C THR A 89 -24.73 -19.02 5.38
N LYS A 90 -25.30 -18.83 4.18
CA LYS A 90 -24.59 -18.31 2.99
C LYS A 90 -23.55 -17.31 3.50
N GLN A 91 -22.25 -17.53 3.23
CA GLN A 91 -21.25 -16.51 3.55
C GLN A 91 -21.66 -15.25 2.78
N THR A 92 -22.37 -14.35 3.44
CA THR A 92 -22.66 -13.02 2.92
C THR A 92 -21.30 -12.41 2.70
N LYS A 93 -20.93 -12.24 1.43
CA LYS A 93 -19.75 -11.48 1.02
C LYS A 93 -19.83 -10.17 1.81
N ARG A 94 -18.92 -9.97 2.75
CA ARG A 94 -18.94 -8.81 3.63
C ARG A 94 -18.89 -7.58 2.72
N GLU A 95 -19.95 -6.78 2.75
CA GLU A 95 -19.98 -5.49 2.06
C GLU A 95 -19.06 -4.54 2.83
N GLY A 96 -18.22 -3.80 2.10
CA GLY A 96 -17.33 -2.81 2.69
C GLY A 96 -15.96 -3.31 3.16
N LEU A 97 -15.21 -2.38 3.76
CA LEU A 97 -13.86 -2.62 4.26
C LEU A 97 -13.88 -3.38 5.59
N LYS A 98 -12.83 -4.16 5.86
CA LYS A 98 -12.64 -4.77 7.18
C LYS A 98 -12.22 -3.68 8.16
N PRO A 99 -12.82 -3.57 9.35
CA PRO A 99 -12.43 -2.59 10.36
C PRO A 99 -10.93 -2.60 10.66
N LEU A 100 -10.38 -1.43 10.99
CA LEU A 100 -9.01 -1.32 11.47
C LEU A 100 -8.87 -1.90 12.89
N ASP A 101 -7.71 -2.48 13.15
CA ASP A 101 -7.29 -2.85 14.50
C ASP A 101 -6.68 -1.61 15.22
N ASN A 102 -6.43 -1.70 16.53
CA ASN A 102 -5.67 -0.68 17.29
C ASN A 102 -6.20 0.78 17.20
N ILE A 103 -7.52 0.96 17.22
CA ILE A 103 -8.20 2.27 17.08
C ILE A 103 -8.39 3.07 18.38
N SER A 104 -7.93 2.56 19.54
CA SER A 104 -8.26 3.13 20.86
C SER A 104 -7.71 4.55 21.10
N ALA A 105 -6.68 4.97 20.37
CA ALA A 105 -6.10 6.31 20.46
C ALA A 105 -6.73 7.30 19.46
N GLY A 106 -7.82 6.92 18.79
CA GLY A 106 -8.37 7.62 17.63
C GLY A 106 -7.68 7.19 16.33
N VAL A 107 -8.30 7.52 15.20
CA VAL A 107 -7.77 7.18 13.87
C VAL A 107 -7.37 8.46 13.14
N VAL A 108 -6.10 8.53 12.76
CA VAL A 108 -5.56 9.54 11.84
C VAL A 108 -4.91 8.81 10.67
N LEU A 109 -5.41 9.12 9.48
CA LEU A 109 -4.99 8.58 8.19
C LEU A 109 -4.49 9.73 7.30
N ARG A 110 -3.78 9.38 6.23
CA ARG A 110 -3.32 10.38 5.26
C ARG A 110 -3.27 9.87 3.84
N PHE A 111 -3.52 10.79 2.92
CA PHE A 111 -3.22 10.66 1.51
C PHE A 111 -2.13 11.67 1.15
N ALA A 112 -0.99 11.17 0.65
CA ALA A 112 0.21 11.98 0.44
C ALA A 112 0.66 12.00 -1.04
N PRO A 113 -0.02 12.74 -1.93
CA PRO A 113 0.36 12.83 -3.34
C PRO A 113 1.54 13.79 -3.58
N ASN A 114 2.29 13.54 -4.65
CA ASN A 114 3.20 14.56 -5.20
C ASN A 114 2.36 15.50 -6.08
N PRO A 115 2.43 16.83 -5.92
CA PRO A 115 1.62 17.75 -6.73
C PRO A 115 2.27 18.03 -8.10
N ASN A 116 2.60 17.00 -8.87
CA ASN A 116 3.21 17.13 -10.20
C ASN A 116 2.19 16.98 -11.37
N GLY A 117 0.91 16.93 -11.04
CA GLY A 117 -0.25 16.82 -11.94
C GLY A 117 -1.53 16.51 -11.13
N PRO A 118 -2.70 16.43 -11.77
CA PRO A 118 -3.94 16.04 -11.09
C PRO A 118 -3.93 14.56 -10.68
N LEU A 119 -4.91 14.15 -9.88
CA LEU A 119 -5.02 12.76 -9.47
C LEU A 119 -5.41 11.88 -10.65
N SER A 120 -4.96 10.63 -10.61
CA SER A 120 -5.34 9.59 -11.56
C SER A 120 -6.27 8.57 -10.91
N ILE A 121 -6.89 7.70 -11.70
CA ILE A 121 -7.69 6.60 -11.16
C ILE A 121 -6.89 5.73 -10.17
N GLY A 122 -5.58 5.55 -10.36
CA GLY A 122 -4.73 4.86 -9.40
C GLY A 122 -4.65 5.57 -8.05
N HIS A 123 -4.57 6.90 -8.05
CA HIS A 123 -4.61 7.73 -6.85
C HIS A 123 -5.97 7.67 -6.14
N ALA A 124 -7.06 7.53 -6.91
CA ALA A 124 -8.42 7.42 -6.39
C ALA A 124 -8.57 6.30 -5.36
N ARG A 125 -7.89 5.16 -5.56
CA ARG A 125 -7.86 4.08 -4.57
C ARG A 125 -7.33 4.57 -3.22
N GLY A 126 -6.20 5.28 -3.22
CA GLY A 126 -5.59 5.78 -2.00
C GLY A 126 -6.48 6.79 -1.28
N VAL A 127 -7.10 7.70 -2.04
CA VAL A 127 -8.06 8.67 -1.49
C VAL A 127 -9.26 7.96 -0.87
N VAL A 128 -9.94 7.09 -1.63
CA VAL A 128 -11.17 6.42 -1.18
C VAL A 128 -10.92 5.54 0.02
N ILE A 129 -9.90 4.68 -0.03
CA ILE A 129 -9.64 3.74 1.05
C ILE A 129 -9.31 4.48 2.35
N ASN A 130 -8.43 5.47 2.31
CA ASN A 130 -8.09 6.23 3.52
C ASN A 130 -9.30 7.04 4.03
N HIS A 131 -10.04 7.70 3.13
CA HIS A 131 -11.24 8.46 3.53
C HIS A 131 -12.33 7.57 4.13
N GLU A 132 -12.60 6.41 3.53
CA GLU A 132 -13.61 5.47 4.03
C GLU A 132 -13.24 4.96 5.43
N TYR A 133 -11.97 4.61 5.66
CA TYR A 133 -11.52 4.21 6.99
C TYR A 133 -11.61 5.33 8.02
N ALA A 134 -11.31 6.57 7.65
CA ALA A 134 -11.51 7.70 8.55
C ALA A 134 -13.00 7.83 8.91
N SER A 135 -13.89 7.81 7.93
CA SER A 135 -15.34 7.89 8.14
C SER A 135 -15.89 6.75 8.98
N MET A 136 -15.44 5.51 8.75
CA MET A 136 -15.86 4.32 9.53
C MET A 136 -15.48 4.38 11.01
N HIS A 137 -14.45 5.16 11.36
CA HIS A 137 -13.84 5.18 12.68
C HIS A 137 -13.86 6.57 13.33
N ASP A 138 -14.67 7.51 12.82
CA ASP A 138 -14.71 8.91 13.28
C ASP A 138 -13.30 9.54 13.39
N GLY A 139 -12.48 9.21 12.39
CA GLY A 139 -11.08 9.58 12.30
C GLY A 139 -10.85 10.83 11.46
N LYS A 140 -9.58 11.26 11.40
CA LYS A 140 -9.13 12.42 10.63
C LYS A 140 -8.39 12.01 9.35
N MET A 141 -8.61 12.79 8.30
CA MET A 141 -7.93 12.71 7.03
C MET A 141 -6.95 13.86 6.81
N VAL A 142 -5.67 13.51 6.73
CA VAL A 142 -4.63 14.45 6.31
C VAL A 142 -4.40 14.33 4.80
N LEU A 143 -4.54 15.44 4.07
CA LEU A 143 -4.07 15.59 2.71
C LEU A 143 -2.70 16.27 2.74
N ARG A 144 -1.64 15.53 2.41
CA ARG A 144 -0.26 16.03 2.47
C ARG A 144 0.37 16.11 1.09
N PHE A 145 0.73 17.30 0.65
CA PHE A 145 1.50 17.48 -0.57
C PHE A 145 2.98 17.16 -0.31
N ASP A 146 3.44 16.01 -0.83
CA ASP A 146 4.85 15.62 -0.81
C ASP A 146 5.57 16.30 -1.98
N ASP A 147 5.89 17.58 -1.81
CA ASP A 147 6.41 18.50 -2.83
C ASP A 147 7.92 18.78 -2.71
N THR A 148 8.68 17.95 -1.99
CA THR A 148 10.11 18.18 -1.73
C THR A 148 11.05 17.74 -2.87
N ASP A 149 10.54 17.18 -3.96
CA ASP A 149 11.33 16.79 -5.13
C ASP A 149 11.21 17.79 -6.29
N THR A 150 12.16 18.71 -6.37
CA THR A 150 12.17 19.75 -7.42
C THR A 150 12.68 19.28 -8.78
N ILE A 151 13.19 18.04 -8.92
CA ILE A 151 13.87 17.57 -10.15
C ILE A 151 13.13 16.40 -10.81
N VAL A 152 12.89 15.31 -10.08
CA VAL A 152 12.31 14.08 -10.65
C VAL A 152 10.79 14.16 -10.75
N LYS A 153 10.17 14.80 -9.76
CA LYS A 153 8.72 15.02 -9.69
C LYS A 153 8.41 16.48 -9.40
N PRO A 154 8.87 17.41 -10.26
CA PRO A 154 8.76 18.83 -10.00
C PRO A 154 7.29 19.22 -9.77
N PRO A 155 7.00 19.88 -8.64
CA PRO A 155 5.64 20.28 -8.32
C PRO A 155 5.13 21.34 -9.31
N LEU A 156 3.84 21.28 -9.59
CA LEU A 156 3.09 22.20 -10.45
C LEU A 156 2.15 23.02 -9.57
N LYS A 157 2.20 24.34 -9.71
CA LYS A 157 1.40 25.27 -8.88
C LYS A 157 -0.11 24.99 -8.96
N ASP A 158 -0.61 24.71 -10.16
CA ASP A 158 -2.05 24.46 -10.35
C ASP A 158 -2.47 23.09 -9.81
N ALA A 159 -1.54 22.13 -9.68
CA ALA A 159 -1.86 20.78 -9.21
C ALA A 159 -2.32 20.75 -7.76
N TYR A 160 -1.92 21.73 -6.93
CA TYR A 160 -2.40 21.83 -5.55
C TYR A 160 -3.92 22.03 -5.50
N GLU A 161 -4.44 22.93 -6.33
CA GLU A 161 -5.88 23.17 -6.44
C GLU A 161 -6.59 21.96 -7.07
N TRP A 162 -6.05 21.43 -8.18
CA TRP A 162 -6.65 20.28 -8.86
C TRP A 162 -6.77 19.05 -7.96
N ILE A 163 -5.76 18.77 -7.13
CA ILE A 163 -5.79 17.63 -6.20
C ILE A 163 -6.85 17.81 -5.12
N ILE A 164 -7.05 19.03 -4.61
CA ILE A 164 -8.11 19.32 -3.63
C ILE A 164 -9.47 19.15 -4.30
N GLU A 165 -9.67 19.71 -5.50
CA GLU A 165 -10.91 19.55 -6.28
C GLU A 165 -11.21 18.07 -6.57
N ASP A 166 -10.19 17.30 -6.95
CA ASP A 166 -10.30 15.87 -7.24
C ASP A 166 -10.64 15.07 -5.98
N TYR A 167 -10.02 15.41 -4.83
CA TYR A 167 -10.33 14.81 -3.53
C TYR A 167 -11.77 15.10 -3.11
N GLU A 168 -12.20 16.36 -3.16
CA GLU A 168 -13.54 16.78 -2.77
C GLU A 168 -14.61 16.18 -3.69
N TRP A 169 -14.36 16.14 -5.00
CA TRP A 169 -15.26 15.48 -5.95
C TRP A 169 -15.41 13.99 -5.67
N LEU A 170 -14.29 13.31 -5.39
CA LEU A 170 -14.29 11.86 -5.19
C LEU A 170 -14.89 11.46 -3.84
N THR A 171 -14.65 12.21 -2.77
CA THR A 171 -15.13 11.87 -1.41
C THR A 171 -16.46 12.52 -1.06
N GLY A 172 -16.78 13.67 -1.65
CA GLY A 172 -17.91 14.52 -1.25
C GLY A 172 -17.64 15.38 -0.01
N SER A 173 -16.38 15.43 0.47
CA SER A 173 -15.98 16.17 1.67
C SER A 173 -14.59 16.77 1.53
N LYS A 174 -14.26 17.72 2.40
CA LYS A 174 -12.91 18.30 2.47
C LYS A 174 -12.02 17.45 3.37
N PRO A 175 -10.70 17.39 3.12
CA PRO A 175 -9.78 16.80 4.09
C PRO A 175 -9.77 17.64 5.37
N ASP A 176 -9.61 17.00 6.53
CA ASP A 176 -9.60 17.68 7.83
C ASP A 176 -8.34 18.54 8.01
N ILE A 177 -7.21 18.07 7.47
CA ILE A 177 -5.91 18.72 7.59
C ILE A 177 -5.26 18.75 6.21
N VAL A 178 -4.80 19.93 5.79
CA VAL A 178 -4.01 20.09 4.56
C VAL A 178 -2.61 20.54 4.92
N VAL A 179 -1.61 19.80 4.46
CA VAL A 179 -0.20 20.09 4.72
C VAL A 179 0.57 20.18 3.40
N ARG A 180 1.45 21.17 3.28
CA ARG A 180 2.45 21.23 2.21
C ARG A 180 3.83 21.01 2.80
N ALA A 181 4.55 20.02 2.31
CA ALA A 181 5.82 19.67 2.91
C ALA A 181 6.85 20.82 2.77
N SER A 182 6.90 21.52 1.64
CA SER A 182 7.80 22.64 1.40
C SER A 182 7.63 23.80 2.40
N GLU A 183 6.40 24.06 2.87
CA GLU A 183 6.11 25.07 3.88
C GLU A 183 6.60 24.65 5.29
N ARG A 184 6.91 23.37 5.48
CA ARG A 184 7.40 22.78 6.74
C ARG A 184 8.89 22.49 6.76
N MET A 185 9.66 23.00 5.78
CA MET A 185 11.12 22.85 5.74
C MET A 185 11.86 23.17 7.06
N PRO A 186 11.49 24.21 7.84
CA PRO A 186 12.11 24.46 9.15
C PRO A 186 11.92 23.30 10.14
N VAL A 187 10.83 22.54 10.05
CA VAL A 187 10.59 21.35 10.87
C VAL A 187 11.58 20.24 10.50
N TYR A 188 11.73 19.99 9.19
CA TYR A 188 12.63 18.94 8.73
C TYR A 188 14.09 19.25 9.05
N ILE A 189 14.52 20.50 8.89
CA ILE A 189 15.89 20.93 9.23
C ILE A 189 16.18 20.64 10.71
N ARG A 190 15.26 21.01 11.62
CA ARG A 190 15.42 20.71 13.05
C ARG A 190 15.57 19.22 13.33
N TYR A 191 14.76 18.37 12.70
CA TYR A 191 14.87 16.92 12.87
C TYR A 191 16.14 16.33 12.25
N ALA A 192 16.65 16.91 11.16
CA ALA A 192 17.93 16.52 10.59
C ALA A 192 19.06 16.83 11.57
N GLU A 193 19.07 18.04 12.15
CA GLU A 193 20.04 18.44 13.18
C GLU A 193 19.94 17.58 14.43
N GLU A 194 18.73 17.29 14.92
CA GLU A 194 18.53 16.40 16.06
C GLU A 194 19.10 15.00 15.79
N MET A 195 18.80 14.42 14.62
CA MET A 195 19.31 13.12 14.22
C MET A 195 20.85 13.11 14.14
N LEU A 196 21.47 14.15 13.58
CA LEU A 196 22.92 14.29 13.52
C LEU A 196 23.54 14.44 14.92
N ARG A 197 22.93 15.23 15.81
CA ARG A 197 23.39 15.43 17.20
C ARG A 197 23.27 14.17 18.05
N LYS A 198 22.30 13.30 17.75
CA LYS A 198 22.15 11.96 18.36
C LYS A 198 23.08 10.91 17.76
N SER A 199 23.94 11.28 16.81
CA SER A 199 24.76 10.33 16.02
C SER A 199 23.93 9.23 15.33
N ALA A 200 22.66 9.52 15.04
CA ALA A 200 21.73 8.64 14.33
C ALA A 200 21.78 8.83 12.81
N GLY A 201 22.62 9.75 12.33
CA GLY A 201 22.91 9.99 10.93
C GLY A 201 24.23 10.71 10.77
N TYR A 202 24.66 10.86 9.52
CA TYR A 202 25.92 11.51 9.18
C TYR A 202 25.88 12.11 7.78
N VAL A 203 26.74 13.10 7.51
CA VAL A 203 26.91 13.69 6.17
C VAL A 203 27.95 12.87 5.40
N CYS A 204 27.57 12.44 4.21
CA CYS A 204 28.38 11.61 3.33
C CYS A 204 28.71 12.35 2.04
N GLU A 205 30.00 12.49 1.75
CA GLU A 205 30.55 13.12 0.54
C GLU A 205 31.02 12.09 -0.50
N CYS A 206 30.65 10.81 -0.33
CA CYS A 206 30.92 9.82 -1.37
C CYS A 206 29.99 10.04 -2.56
N SER A 207 30.49 9.85 -3.76
CA SER A 207 29.65 9.79 -4.96
C SER A 207 28.60 8.67 -4.84
N ALA A 208 27.51 8.79 -5.60
CA ALA A 208 26.45 7.78 -5.60
C ALA A 208 26.97 6.38 -5.99
N GLU A 209 27.95 6.31 -6.90
CA GLU A 209 28.55 5.06 -7.38
C GLU A 209 29.45 4.41 -6.33
N GLU A 210 30.35 5.18 -5.71
CA GLU A 210 31.20 4.69 -4.63
C GLU A 210 30.37 4.20 -3.46
N PHE A 211 29.37 4.98 -3.05
CA PHE A 211 28.51 4.57 -1.95
C PHE A 211 27.71 3.32 -2.28
N ARG A 212 27.24 3.17 -3.52
CA ARG A 212 26.56 1.95 -3.97
C ARG A 212 27.49 0.73 -3.83
N ALA A 213 28.76 0.84 -4.22
CA ALA A 213 29.73 -0.24 -4.08
C ALA A 213 29.99 -0.61 -2.60
N LEU A 214 30.18 0.40 -1.74
CA LEU A 214 30.34 0.24 -0.29
C LEU A 214 29.12 -0.46 0.34
N ARG A 215 27.92 0.01 -0.02
CA ARG A 215 26.65 -0.54 0.44
C ARG A 215 26.46 -1.99 0.04
N VAL A 216 26.77 -2.36 -1.21
CA VAL A 216 26.67 -3.74 -1.70
C VAL A 216 27.68 -4.63 -0.97
N SER A 217 28.90 -4.15 -0.77
CA SER A 217 29.99 -4.86 -0.06
C SER A 217 29.89 -4.82 1.47
N LYS A 218 28.82 -4.24 2.03
CA LYS A 218 28.60 -4.10 3.50
C LYS A 218 29.74 -3.34 4.21
N ARG A 219 30.42 -2.43 3.52
CA ARG A 219 31.51 -1.62 4.07
C ARG A 219 31.04 -0.22 4.42
N ALA A 220 31.45 0.28 5.57
CA ALA A 220 31.23 1.68 5.96
C ALA A 220 31.97 2.63 5.01
N CYS A 221 31.36 3.79 4.72
CA CYS A 221 32.08 4.87 4.06
C CYS A 221 33.00 5.62 5.04
N PRO A 222 34.04 6.33 4.57
CA PRO A 222 34.98 7.05 5.43
C PRO A 222 34.29 8.06 6.37
N HIS A 223 33.23 8.71 5.89
CA HIS A 223 32.49 9.73 6.63
C HIS A 223 31.58 9.18 7.74
N ARG A 224 31.36 7.86 7.81
CA ARG A 224 30.43 7.23 8.76
C ARG A 224 30.85 7.44 10.22
N GLY A 225 32.15 7.62 10.46
CA GLY A 225 32.74 7.83 11.79
C GLY A 225 32.93 9.29 12.20
N ARG A 226 32.35 10.25 11.46
CA ARG A 226 32.41 11.68 11.80
C ARG A 226 31.87 11.93 13.20
N THR A 227 32.53 12.84 13.90
CA THR A 227 32.03 13.43 15.15
C THR A 227 30.74 14.21 14.91
N VAL A 228 30.04 14.57 15.98
CA VAL A 228 28.82 15.39 15.88
C VAL A 228 29.16 16.75 15.28
N GLU A 229 30.27 17.36 15.70
CA GLU A 229 30.73 18.67 15.26
C GLU A 229 31.04 18.67 13.75
N GLU A 230 31.79 17.68 13.26
CA GLU A 230 32.09 17.54 11.82
C GLU A 230 30.83 17.33 10.98
N ASN A 231 29.86 16.57 11.49
CA ASN A 231 28.59 16.37 10.80
C ASN A 231 27.75 17.64 10.73
N ILE A 232 27.69 18.41 11.81
CA ILE A 232 26.96 19.68 11.85
C ILE A 232 27.63 20.71 10.94
N GLU A 233 28.96 20.82 10.96
CA GLU A 233 29.68 21.72 10.04
C GLU A 233 29.43 21.35 8.57
N ALA A 234 29.47 20.05 8.23
CA ALA A 234 29.18 19.58 6.89
C ALA A 234 27.70 19.81 6.50
N TRP A 235 26.77 19.69 7.45
CA TRP A 235 25.36 19.97 7.25
C TRP A 235 25.11 21.45 6.96
N GLU A 236 25.75 22.37 7.70
CA GLU A 236 25.68 23.80 7.44
C GLU A 236 26.16 24.16 6.03
N LYS A 237 27.25 23.52 5.55
CA LYS A 237 27.75 23.67 4.17
C LYS A 237 26.73 23.20 3.11
N MET A 238 25.89 22.20 3.42
CA MET A 238 24.80 21.79 2.53
C MET A 238 23.69 22.85 2.47
N LEU A 239 23.40 23.52 3.59
CA LEU A 239 22.32 24.51 3.70
C LEU A 239 22.68 25.86 3.08
N ASP A 240 23.94 26.29 3.19
CA ASP A 240 24.41 27.61 2.75
C ASP A 240 25.01 27.65 1.34
N GLY A 241 25.06 26.50 0.64
CA GLY A 241 25.50 26.40 -0.75
C GLY A 241 27.01 26.27 -0.95
N ARG A 242 27.77 25.99 0.12
CA ARG A 242 29.20 25.60 -0.01
C ARG A 242 29.40 24.23 -0.68
N PHE A 243 28.35 23.40 -0.70
CA PHE A 243 28.30 22.18 -1.50
C PHE A 243 27.35 22.32 -2.71
N SER A 244 27.71 21.69 -3.81
CA SER A 244 26.90 21.60 -5.03
C SER A 244 26.05 20.31 -5.06
N PRO A 245 25.02 20.24 -5.93
CA PRO A 245 24.24 19.02 -6.11
C PRO A 245 25.12 17.80 -6.44
N GLY A 246 25.10 16.79 -5.57
CA GLY A 246 25.91 15.58 -5.71
C GLY A 246 27.14 15.53 -4.81
N ASP A 247 27.58 16.66 -4.25
CA ASP A 247 28.78 16.72 -3.40
C ASP A 247 28.54 16.06 -2.03
N ALA A 248 27.33 16.19 -1.48
CA ALA A 248 27.00 15.65 -0.16
C ALA A 248 25.53 15.21 -0.03
N VAL A 249 25.30 14.21 0.82
CA VAL A 249 23.98 13.75 1.26
C VAL A 249 23.99 13.46 2.75
N VAL A 250 22.89 13.74 3.46
CA VAL A 250 22.70 13.23 4.82
C VAL A 250 22.18 11.80 4.73
N ARG A 251 22.75 10.89 5.51
CA ARG A 251 22.33 9.48 5.60
C ARG A 251 21.85 9.15 7.00
N VAL A 252 20.78 8.36 7.09
CA VAL A 252 20.38 7.75 8.37
C VAL A 252 21.33 6.59 8.65
N LEU A 253 21.95 6.60 9.82
CA LEU A 253 22.90 5.56 10.23
C LEU A 253 22.13 4.26 10.49
N THR A 254 22.44 3.19 9.79
CA THR A 254 21.83 1.88 10.02
C THR A 254 22.90 0.79 10.02
N ASP A 255 22.47 -0.44 10.29
CA ASP A 255 23.38 -1.58 10.26
C ASP A 255 23.72 -1.97 8.81
N MET A 256 25.02 -1.92 8.48
CA MET A 256 25.55 -2.32 7.18
C MET A 256 25.38 -3.84 6.91
N SER A 257 25.09 -4.63 7.95
CA SER A 257 24.84 -6.07 7.84
C SER A 257 23.45 -6.41 7.29
N LEU A 258 22.50 -5.47 7.33
CA LEU A 258 21.08 -5.67 6.97
C LEU A 258 20.94 -6.42 5.64
N PRO A 259 20.05 -7.43 5.52
CA PRO A 259 19.97 -8.25 4.32
C PRO A 259 19.58 -7.45 3.08
N ASN A 260 18.67 -6.49 3.21
CA ASN A 260 18.26 -5.60 2.13
C ASN A 260 19.24 -4.41 2.01
N PRO A 261 19.98 -4.26 0.90
CA PRO A 261 20.87 -3.13 0.68
C PRO A 261 20.18 -1.78 0.69
N ALA A 262 18.88 -1.69 0.36
CA ALA A 262 18.15 -0.43 0.34
C ALA A 262 17.98 0.20 1.74
N LEU A 263 18.16 -0.59 2.81
CA LEU A 263 18.05 -0.14 4.20
C LEU A 263 19.38 0.28 4.82
N ARG A 264 20.50 -0.02 4.18
CA ARG A 264 21.86 0.28 4.66
C ARG A 264 22.19 1.75 4.38
N ASP A 265 22.42 2.52 5.43
CA ASP A 265 22.84 3.92 5.42
C ASP A 265 22.13 4.73 4.31
N TRP A 266 20.80 4.69 4.32
CA TRP A 266 19.96 5.25 3.26
C TRP A 266 19.92 6.79 3.33
N PRO A 267 19.82 7.49 2.18
CA PRO A 267 19.90 8.94 2.16
C PRO A 267 18.61 9.57 2.68
N ALA A 268 18.74 10.49 3.63
CA ALA A 268 17.66 11.29 4.20
C ALA A 268 17.50 12.64 3.51
N TRP A 269 18.60 13.25 3.05
CA TRP A 269 18.62 14.57 2.41
C TRP A 269 19.57 14.61 1.23
N ARG A 270 19.28 15.51 0.28
CA ARG A 270 20.14 15.81 -0.87
C ARG A 270 20.14 17.31 -1.16
N ILE A 271 21.14 17.75 -1.91
CA ILE A 271 21.22 19.13 -2.41
C ILE A 271 20.48 19.23 -3.76
N GLN A 272 19.63 20.25 -3.91
CA GLN A 272 18.94 20.62 -5.14
C GLN A 272 18.83 22.13 -5.23
N HIS A 273 19.27 22.73 -6.34
CA HIS A 273 19.26 24.18 -6.53
C HIS A 273 18.10 24.68 -7.40
N GLU A 274 17.23 23.77 -7.87
CA GLU A 274 16.05 24.13 -8.66
C GLU A 274 15.02 24.89 -7.81
N ALA A 275 14.44 25.94 -8.39
CA ALA A 275 13.44 26.76 -7.72
C ALA A 275 12.16 25.96 -7.43
N HIS A 276 11.62 26.08 -6.21
CA HIS A 276 10.34 25.50 -5.85
C HIS A 276 9.18 26.47 -6.14
N PRO A 277 8.06 26.02 -6.74
CA PRO A 277 6.93 26.90 -7.11
C PRO A 277 6.27 27.62 -5.93
N MET A 278 6.38 27.07 -4.71
CA MET A 278 5.77 27.65 -3.50
C MET A 278 6.75 28.45 -2.65
N VAL A 279 8.03 28.09 -2.61
CA VAL A 279 9.03 28.67 -1.68
C VAL A 279 10.25 29.25 -2.39
N GLY A 280 10.23 29.31 -3.72
CA GLY A 280 11.30 29.87 -4.55
C GLY A 280 12.64 29.18 -4.30
N ASN A 281 13.69 29.98 -4.12
CA ASN A 281 15.06 29.55 -3.88
C ASN A 281 15.44 29.56 -2.39
N SER A 282 14.47 29.46 -1.49
CA SER A 282 14.71 29.58 -0.04
C SER A 282 15.55 28.43 0.53
N TYR A 283 15.64 27.29 -0.17
CA TYR A 283 16.32 26.09 0.31
C TYR A 283 17.18 25.46 -0.78
N LEU A 284 18.42 25.09 -0.41
CA LEU A 284 19.40 24.43 -1.28
C LEU A 284 19.53 22.93 -0.99
N ALA A 285 19.09 22.48 0.18
CA ALA A 285 19.00 21.07 0.54
C ALA A 285 17.56 20.69 0.86
N TRP A 286 17.17 19.49 0.45
CA TRP A 286 15.79 19.00 0.51
C TRP A 286 15.73 17.59 1.10
N PRO A 287 14.75 17.30 1.97
CA PRO A 287 14.56 15.96 2.51
C PRO A 287 13.99 15.04 1.44
N LEU A 288 14.49 13.81 1.44
CA LEU A 288 13.96 12.74 0.61
C LEU A 288 12.68 12.17 1.22
N LEU A 289 11.85 11.57 0.36
CA LEU A 289 10.51 11.07 0.67
C LEU A 289 10.45 10.27 1.98
N ASP A 290 11.37 9.31 2.18
CA ASP A 290 11.34 8.44 3.35
C ASP A 290 11.52 9.25 4.65
N PHE A 291 12.44 10.22 4.68
CA PHE A 291 12.68 11.10 5.84
C PHE A 291 11.51 12.06 6.06
N GLN A 292 11.15 12.85 5.04
CA GLN A 292 10.05 13.82 5.13
C GLN A 292 8.74 13.15 5.58
N SER A 293 8.37 12.04 4.94
CA SER A 293 7.13 11.32 5.25
C SER A 293 7.13 10.74 6.66
N ALA A 294 8.28 10.28 7.17
CA ALA A 294 8.42 9.81 8.54
C ALA A 294 8.16 10.92 9.57
N ILE A 295 8.79 12.09 9.38
CA ILE A 295 8.62 13.25 10.25
C ILE A 295 7.17 13.75 10.20
N GLU A 296 6.59 13.87 9.02
CA GLU A 296 5.22 14.35 8.86
C GLU A 296 4.19 13.40 9.46
N ASP A 297 4.38 12.09 9.30
CA ASP A 297 3.50 11.10 9.92
C ASP A 297 3.54 11.22 11.47
N HIS A 298 4.72 11.50 12.05
CA HIS A 298 4.85 11.72 13.49
C HIS A 298 4.19 13.04 13.95
N GLU A 299 4.53 14.14 13.28
CA GLU A 299 4.04 15.49 13.62
C GLU A 299 2.53 15.63 13.50
N GLN A 300 1.90 14.91 12.57
CA GLN A 300 0.45 14.91 12.38
C GLN A 300 -0.27 13.84 13.19
N GLY A 301 0.46 13.06 14.00
CA GLY A 301 -0.12 11.99 14.83
C GLY A 301 -0.76 10.89 14.00
N VAL A 302 -0.22 10.58 12.82
CA VAL A 302 -0.73 9.52 11.95
C VAL A 302 -0.69 8.20 12.71
N THR A 303 -1.83 7.50 12.74
CA THR A 303 -1.97 6.22 13.45
C THR A 303 -1.93 5.02 12.51
N HIS A 304 -2.39 5.21 11.28
CA HIS A 304 -2.55 4.18 10.28
C HIS A 304 -2.04 4.64 8.92
N ILE A 305 -1.26 3.76 8.29
CA ILE A 305 -0.63 3.98 7.01
C ILE A 305 -1.14 2.95 6.03
N ILE A 306 -1.97 3.38 5.08
CA ILE A 306 -2.51 2.48 4.07
C ILE A 306 -1.93 2.86 2.72
N ARG A 307 -1.15 1.96 2.12
CA ARG A 307 -0.40 2.23 0.88
C ARG A 307 -0.14 1.01 0.02
N GLY A 308 0.45 1.21 -1.15
CA GLY A 308 0.88 0.12 -2.03
C GLY A 308 2.02 -0.71 -1.43
N LYS A 309 2.02 -2.03 -1.70
CA LYS A 309 3.08 -2.95 -1.25
C LYS A 309 4.46 -2.64 -1.83
N ASP A 310 4.52 -1.86 -2.91
CA ASP A 310 5.77 -1.32 -3.47
C ASP A 310 6.51 -0.39 -2.51
N LEU A 311 5.82 0.19 -1.51
CA LEU A 311 6.39 1.06 -0.49
C LEU A 311 6.75 0.33 0.83
N MET A 312 6.84 -1.00 0.82
CA MET A 312 7.24 -1.77 2.00
C MET A 312 8.67 -1.44 2.46
N ASP A 313 9.59 -1.18 1.52
CA ASP A 313 10.97 -0.80 1.87
C ASP A 313 11.03 0.60 2.48
N SER A 314 10.19 1.54 2.02
CA SER A 314 9.98 2.80 2.71
C SER A 314 9.53 2.58 4.16
N THR A 315 8.65 1.60 4.42
CA THR A 315 8.20 1.34 5.80
C THR A 315 9.35 0.92 6.68
N ARG A 316 10.20 0.04 6.16
CA ARG A 316 11.36 -0.47 6.89
C ARG A 316 12.38 0.64 7.18
N LYS A 317 12.64 1.52 6.21
CA LYS A 317 13.50 2.70 6.40
C LYS A 317 12.95 3.64 7.47
N GLN A 318 11.66 3.96 7.37
CA GLN A 318 11.00 4.88 8.28
C GLN A 318 10.96 4.33 9.71
N LYS A 319 10.73 3.01 9.89
CA LYS A 319 10.84 2.34 11.19
C LYS A 319 12.23 2.49 11.82
N LEU A 320 13.30 2.29 11.03
CA LEU A 320 14.67 2.48 11.53
C LEU A 320 14.93 3.93 11.99
N LEU A 321 14.36 4.92 11.29
CA LEU A 321 14.45 6.32 11.73
C LEU A 321 13.62 6.58 13.00
N TYR A 322 12.43 5.99 13.11
CA TYR A 322 11.60 6.09 14.31
C TYR A 322 12.30 5.49 15.53
N ASP A 323 12.99 4.36 15.37
CA ASP A 323 13.76 3.72 16.44
C ASP A 323 14.84 4.66 16.99
N HIS A 324 15.56 5.37 16.11
CA HIS A 324 16.55 6.39 16.50
C HIS A 324 15.96 7.58 17.25
N LEU A 325 14.72 7.95 16.91
CA LEU A 325 14.02 9.09 17.52
C LEU A 325 13.18 8.68 18.74
N GLY A 326 13.10 7.39 19.06
CA GLY A 326 12.32 6.87 20.18
C GLY A 326 10.80 6.92 19.93
N TRP A 327 10.37 6.84 18.68
CA TRP A 327 8.98 6.96 18.28
C TRP A 327 8.32 5.61 17.99
N LYS A 328 7.01 5.51 18.25
CA LYS A 328 6.21 4.37 17.82
C LYS A 328 5.76 4.56 16.38
N TYR A 329 6.13 3.63 15.50
CA TYR A 329 5.73 3.70 14.10
C TYR A 329 4.23 3.36 13.92
N PRO A 330 3.50 4.06 13.03
CA PRO A 330 2.08 3.81 12.81
C PRO A 330 1.78 2.41 12.25
N GLU A 331 0.58 1.91 12.50
CA GLU A 331 0.13 0.63 11.94
C GLU A 331 0.07 0.70 10.41
N THR A 332 0.57 -0.31 9.71
CA THR A 332 0.71 -0.25 8.24
C THR A 332 -0.06 -1.38 7.56
N LEU A 333 -0.93 -0.99 6.65
CA LEU A 333 -1.65 -1.90 5.76
C LEU A 333 -1.18 -1.69 4.32
N TYR A 334 -1.06 -2.81 3.60
CA TYR A 334 -0.61 -2.79 2.20
C TYR A 334 -1.68 -3.33 1.26
N TRP A 335 -1.80 -2.68 0.11
CA TRP A 335 -2.54 -3.20 -1.02
C TRP A 335 -1.63 -3.61 -2.18
N GLY A 336 -2.05 -4.60 -2.97
CA GLY A 336 -1.41 -5.03 -4.19
C GLY A 336 -1.55 -4.00 -5.31
N ARG A 337 -0.71 -4.11 -6.34
CA ARG A 337 -0.76 -3.25 -7.52
C ARG A 337 -2.06 -3.48 -8.27
N VAL A 338 -2.57 -2.41 -8.87
CA VAL A 338 -3.75 -2.45 -9.74
C VAL A 338 -3.31 -2.08 -11.14
N SER A 339 -3.60 -2.95 -12.09
CA SER A 339 -3.49 -2.65 -13.52
C SER A 339 -4.90 -2.62 -14.11
N ILE A 340 -5.30 -1.50 -14.70
CA ILE A 340 -6.57 -1.41 -15.44
C ILE A 340 -6.24 -1.54 -16.92
N HIS A 341 -6.70 -2.61 -17.56
CA HIS A 341 -6.51 -2.83 -18.98
C HIS A 341 -7.26 -1.78 -19.80
N GLY A 342 -6.74 -1.42 -20.97
CA GLY A 342 -7.34 -0.42 -21.87
C GLY A 342 -7.29 1.04 -21.39
N SER A 343 -6.92 1.28 -20.13
CA SER A 343 -6.56 2.60 -19.62
C SER A 343 -5.08 2.82 -19.91
N GLY A 344 -4.70 3.92 -20.57
CA GLY A 344 -3.28 4.24 -20.84
C GLY A 344 -2.44 4.32 -19.56
N SER A 345 -1.16 4.73 -19.67
CA SER A 345 -0.30 4.79 -18.47
C SER A 345 -0.88 5.68 -17.36
N PHE A 346 -0.84 5.17 -16.12
CA PHE A 346 -1.18 5.93 -14.91
C PHE A 346 -0.07 6.87 -14.44
N SER A 347 1.11 6.82 -15.07
CA SER A 347 2.26 7.64 -14.68
C SER A 347 2.03 9.10 -15.06
N THR A 348 1.97 9.98 -14.06
CA THR A 348 1.82 11.43 -14.25
C THR A 348 2.88 11.99 -15.19
N SER A 349 4.13 11.52 -15.10
CA SER A 349 5.22 11.97 -15.97
C SER A 349 5.03 11.54 -17.43
N GLU A 350 4.43 10.38 -17.69
CA GLU A 350 4.12 9.92 -19.05
C GLU A 350 2.97 10.71 -19.66
N ILE A 351 1.91 10.97 -18.89
CA ILE A 351 0.80 11.82 -19.32
C ILE A 351 1.30 13.22 -19.66
N ARG A 352 2.15 13.80 -18.81
CA ARG A 352 2.77 15.11 -19.05
C ARG A 352 3.54 15.14 -20.37
N ARG A 353 4.41 14.16 -20.62
CA ARG A 353 5.13 14.04 -21.90
C ARG A 353 4.17 13.93 -23.09
N GLY A 354 3.07 13.21 -22.94
CA GLY A 354 2.02 13.12 -23.97
C GLY A 354 1.34 14.46 -24.26
N ILE A 355 1.10 15.28 -23.23
CA ILE A 355 0.56 16.63 -23.40
C ILE A 355 1.58 17.55 -24.07
N GLU A 356 2.85 17.54 -23.61
CA GLU A 356 3.94 18.35 -24.16
C GLU A 356 4.21 18.03 -25.65
N SER A 357 4.10 16.75 -26.02
CA SER A 357 4.22 16.29 -27.41
C SER A 357 2.94 16.42 -28.24
N LYS A 358 1.89 17.07 -27.71
CA LYS A 358 0.57 17.26 -28.33
C LYS A 358 -0.17 15.97 -28.70
N MET A 359 0.21 14.84 -28.11
CA MET A 359 -0.54 13.59 -28.20
C MET A 359 -1.90 13.70 -27.49
N TYR A 360 -1.92 14.42 -26.36
CA TYR A 360 -3.11 14.75 -25.59
C TYR A 360 -3.37 16.25 -25.58
N SER A 361 -4.65 16.64 -25.57
CA SER A 361 -5.09 18.04 -25.54
C SER A 361 -4.84 18.73 -24.19
N GLY A 362 -4.74 17.94 -23.11
CA GLY A 362 -4.52 18.45 -21.76
C GLY A 362 -4.69 17.35 -20.72
N TRP A 363 -4.68 17.75 -19.45
CA TRP A 363 -4.84 16.85 -18.32
C TRP A 363 -6.25 16.26 -18.19
N ASP A 364 -7.25 16.85 -18.84
CA ASP A 364 -8.64 16.40 -18.87
C ASP A 364 -9.00 15.71 -20.19
N ASP A 365 -8.03 15.40 -21.05
CA ASP A 365 -8.26 14.68 -22.31
C ASP A 365 -8.96 13.33 -22.03
N PRO A 366 -10.06 12.98 -22.74
CA PRO A 366 -10.81 11.74 -22.48
C PRO A 366 -9.98 10.44 -22.56
N ARG A 367 -8.80 10.48 -23.19
CA ARG A 367 -7.90 9.33 -23.36
C ARG A 367 -6.95 9.11 -22.18
N VAL A 368 -6.76 10.11 -21.31
CA VAL A 368 -5.85 9.98 -20.16
C VAL A 368 -6.61 9.55 -18.89
N PRO A 369 -6.02 8.71 -18.01
CA PRO A 369 -6.72 8.15 -16.85
C PRO A 369 -6.70 9.09 -15.62
N THR A 370 -6.85 10.40 -15.82
CA THR A 370 -6.93 11.40 -14.73
C THR A 370 -8.35 11.50 -14.18
N LEU A 371 -8.52 11.88 -12.91
CA LEU A 371 -9.85 12.11 -12.33
C LEU A 371 -10.57 13.27 -13.02
N ARG A 372 -9.85 14.30 -13.44
CA ARG A 372 -10.39 15.38 -14.29
C ARG A 372 -10.97 14.85 -15.61
N SER A 373 -10.26 13.95 -16.29
CA SER A 373 -10.76 13.30 -17.51
C SER A 373 -11.98 12.43 -17.23
N MET A 374 -11.97 11.63 -16.16
CA MET A 374 -13.12 10.81 -15.77
C MET A 374 -14.34 11.66 -15.44
N ARG A 375 -14.17 12.77 -14.72
CA ARG A 375 -15.23 13.74 -14.43
C ARG A 375 -15.79 14.34 -15.71
N ARG A 376 -14.94 14.77 -16.64
CA ARG A 376 -15.35 15.28 -17.96
C ARG A 376 -16.11 14.25 -18.79
N ARG A 377 -15.76 12.96 -18.66
CA ARG A 377 -16.44 11.83 -19.31
C ARG A 377 -17.77 11.45 -18.64
N GLY A 378 -18.15 12.09 -17.54
CA GLY A 378 -19.42 11.87 -16.86
C GLY A 378 -19.43 10.70 -15.87
N PHE A 379 -18.25 10.24 -15.39
CA PHE A 379 -18.21 9.21 -14.35
C PHE A 379 -18.84 9.71 -13.05
N ASN A 380 -19.60 8.84 -12.39
CA ASN A 380 -20.17 9.13 -11.07
C ASN A 380 -19.11 8.84 -9.97
N PRO A 381 -18.77 9.82 -9.11
CA PRO A 381 -17.78 9.60 -8.05
C PRO A 381 -18.21 8.53 -7.04
N VAL A 382 -19.51 8.38 -6.75
CA VAL A 382 -20.05 7.34 -5.86
C VAL A 382 -19.72 5.95 -6.42
N ALA A 383 -19.90 5.75 -7.73
CA ALA A 383 -19.58 4.48 -8.37
C ALA A 383 -18.08 4.15 -8.31
N LEU A 384 -17.21 5.15 -8.47
CA LEU A 384 -15.77 4.99 -8.29
C LEU A 384 -15.40 4.65 -6.83
N ARG A 385 -16.08 5.25 -5.85
CA ARG A 385 -15.89 4.90 -4.44
C ARG A 385 -16.27 3.45 -4.16
N SER A 386 -17.49 3.05 -4.55
CA SER A 386 -17.97 1.68 -4.39
C SER A 386 -17.02 0.67 -5.03
N PHE A 387 -16.53 0.95 -6.24
CA PHE A 387 -15.54 0.09 -6.91
C PHE A 387 -14.28 -0.16 -6.07
N TRP A 388 -13.71 0.88 -5.45
CA TRP A 388 -12.51 0.72 -4.62
C TRP A 388 -12.81 0.03 -3.28
N VAL A 389 -13.95 0.34 -2.66
CA VAL A 389 -14.40 -0.30 -1.42
C VAL A 389 -14.63 -1.80 -1.64
N ASP A 390 -15.30 -2.18 -2.72
CA ASP A 390 -15.58 -3.58 -3.08
C ASP A 390 -14.31 -4.38 -3.38
N MET A 391 -13.30 -3.73 -3.97
CA MET A 391 -11.99 -4.34 -4.18
C MET A 391 -11.23 -4.56 -2.86
N GLY A 392 -11.47 -3.68 -1.88
CA GLY A 392 -10.91 -3.74 -0.55
C GLY A 392 -9.38 -3.60 -0.49
N VAL A 393 -8.85 -3.89 0.70
CA VAL A 393 -7.41 -3.90 0.98
C VAL A 393 -6.91 -5.34 1.01
N THR A 394 -6.27 -5.77 -0.08
CA THR A 394 -5.59 -7.06 -0.16
C THR A 394 -4.23 -6.86 -0.82
N GLN A 395 -3.24 -7.67 -0.44
CA GLN A 395 -1.88 -7.61 -1.02
C GLN A 395 -1.77 -8.30 -2.39
N LYS A 396 -2.83 -8.97 -2.84
CA LYS A 396 -2.89 -9.60 -4.17
C LYS A 396 -2.95 -8.51 -5.23
N ASP A 397 -2.15 -8.69 -6.28
CA ASP A 397 -2.23 -7.81 -7.44
C ASP A 397 -3.55 -8.08 -8.17
N VAL A 398 -4.19 -7.01 -8.62
CA VAL A 398 -5.50 -7.07 -9.26
C VAL A 398 -5.38 -6.48 -10.66
N ALA A 399 -5.77 -7.28 -11.64
CA ALA A 399 -5.99 -6.82 -13.00
C ALA A 399 -7.48 -6.59 -13.19
N VAL A 400 -7.84 -5.38 -13.62
CA VAL A 400 -9.22 -4.98 -13.90
C VAL A 400 -9.34 -4.83 -15.41
N ALA A 401 -10.27 -5.59 -16.01
CA ALA A 401 -10.50 -5.58 -17.45
C ALA A 401 -11.35 -4.37 -17.88
#